data_AF-A0A530K4R3-F1
#
_entry.id   AF-A0A530K4R3-F1
#
_cell.length_a   1.000
_cell.length_b   1.000
_cell.length_c   1.000
_cell.angle_alpha   90.00
_cell.angle_beta   90.00
_cell.angle_gamma   90.00
#
_symmetry.space_group_name_H-M   'P 1'
#
loop_
_entity.id
_entity.type
_entity.pdbx_description
1 polymer ?
#
loop_
_entity_poly.entity_id
_entity_poly.type
_entity_poly.pdbx_seq_one_letter_code
_entity_poly.pdbx_strand_id
1 'polypeptide(L)' 'RIASADFIPDTDIDPFFDAVIQGVEEAILNALVANDDMTGRDGNFVPALPKAWLREKFG' A
#
# COMPACT_ATOMS: atom_id res chain seq x y z
N ARG A 1 -31.75 7.76 28.75
CA ARG A 1 -30.34 8.20 28.59
C ARG A 1 -30.19 8.59 27.13
N ILE A 2 -29.74 9.80 26.82
CA ILE A 2 -29.56 10.24 25.42
C ILE A 2 -28.10 9.96 25.04
N ALA A 3 -27.88 9.34 23.89
CA ALA A 3 -26.56 9.17 23.31
C ALA A 3 -26.31 10.30 22.29
N SER A 4 -25.06 10.75 22.19
CA SER A 4 -24.61 11.75 21.21
C SER A 4 -23.55 11.13 20.30
N ALA A 5 -23.46 11.63 19.07
CA ALA A 5 -22.43 11.31 18.09
C ALA A 5 -22.05 12.58 17.32
N ASP A 6 -20.76 12.67 16.97
CA ASP A 6 -20.19 13.75 16.18
C ASP A 6 -19.85 13.25 14.78
N PHE A 7 -19.90 14.15 13.79
CA PHE A 7 -19.73 13.82 12.39
C PHE A 7 -18.90 14.90 11.69
N ILE A 8 -18.20 14.50 10.63
CA ILE A 8 -17.54 15.41 9.70
C ILE A 8 -18.52 15.63 8.53
N PRO A 9 -18.75 16.89 8.10
CA PRO A 9 -19.57 17.17 6.92
C PRO A 9 -19.01 16.49 5.66
N ASP A 10 -19.90 16.02 4.78
CA ASP A 10 -19.53 15.35 3.52
C ASP A 10 -18.66 16.23 2.60
N THR A 11 -18.86 17.55 2.65
CA THR A 11 -18.03 18.51 1.88
C THR A 11 -16.58 18.58 2.36
N ASP A 12 -16.30 18.08 3.56
CA ASP A 12 -15.00 18.22 4.22
C ASP A 12 -14.21 16.90 4.23
N ILE A 13 -14.76 15.80 3.70
CA ILE A 13 -14.11 14.48 3.74
C ILE A 13 -13.25 14.16 2.51
N ASP A 14 -13.22 15.01 1.48
CA ASP A 14 -12.34 14.84 0.31
C ASP A 14 -10.87 14.55 0.68
N PRO A 15 -10.24 15.21 1.67
CA PRO A 15 -8.88 14.88 2.09
C PRO A 15 -8.71 13.45 2.62
N PHE A 16 -9.76 12.83 3.18
CA PHE A 16 -9.70 11.43 3.59
C PHE A 16 -9.71 10.48 2.40
N PHE A 17 -10.41 10.82 1.31
CA PHE A 17 -10.36 10.03 0.08
C PHE A 17 -8.95 10.05 -0.51
N ASP A 18 -8.33 11.22 -0.60
CA ASP A 18 -6.95 11.35 -1.05
C ASP A 18 -5.98 10.59 -0.15
N ALA A 19 -6.15 10.69 1.18
CA ALA A 19 -5.33 9.96 2.14
C ALA A 19 -5.45 8.44 1.99
N VAL A 20 -6.67 7.92 1.73
CA VAL A 20 -6.88 6.49 1.48
C VAL A 20 -6.21 6.07 0.18
N ILE A 21 -6.32 6.88 -0.89
CA ILE A 21 -5.67 6.61 -2.17
C ILE A 21 -4.15 6.49 -1.96
N GLN A 22 -3.52 7.51 -1.37
CA GLN A 22 -2.08 7.53 -1.15
C GLN A 22 -1.63 6.39 -0.21
N GLY A 23 -2.36 6.17 0.89
CA GLY A 23 -2.01 5.14 1.86
C GLY A 23 -2.11 3.72 1.28
N VAL A 24 -3.12 3.45 0.44
CA VAL A 24 -3.27 2.15 -0.21
C VAL A 24 -2.24 1.95 -1.32
N GLU A 25 -1.98 2.98 -2.13
CA GLU A 25 -0.95 2.92 -3.17
C GLU A 25 0.42 2.61 -2.56
N GLU A 26 0.82 3.34 -1.52
CA GLU A 26 2.09 3.14 -0.85
C GLU A 26 2.17 1.78 -0.14
N ALA A 27 1.06 1.30 0.46
CA ALA A 27 1.04 -0.02 1.08
C ALA A 27 1.31 -1.15 0.07
N ILE A 28 0.75 -1.05 -1.14
CA ILE A 28 1.01 -2.02 -2.22
C ILE A 28 2.48 -1.95 -2.64
N LEU A 29 3.01 -0.75 -2.85
CA LEU A 29 4.42 -0.57 -3.21
C LEU A 29 5.35 -1.11 -2.12
N ASN A 30 5.05 -0.84 -0.85
CA ASN A 30 5.80 -1.34 0.29
C ASN A 30 5.80 -2.88 0.35
N ALA A 31 4.68 -3.54 0.06
CA ALA A 31 4.63 -5.00 0.01
C ALA A 31 5.54 -5.58 -1.08
N LEU A 32 5.59 -4.94 -2.26
CA LEU A 32 6.46 -5.36 -3.36
C LEU A 32 7.93 -5.04 -3.11
N VAL A 33 8.24 -3.92 -2.45
CA VAL A 33 9.63 -3.51 -2.18
C VAL A 33 10.23 -4.25 -0.98
N ALA A 34 9.42 -4.59 0.01
CA ALA A 34 9.88 -5.28 1.22
C ALA A 34 10.10 -6.78 1.02
N ASN A 35 9.64 -7.37 -0.09
CA ASN A 35 9.74 -8.81 -0.29
C ASN A 35 11.18 -9.29 -0.57
N ASP A 36 11.37 -10.59 -0.38
CA ASP A 36 12.57 -11.36 -0.68
C ASP A 36 12.23 -12.53 -1.61
N ASP A 37 13.25 -13.09 -2.26
CA ASP A 37 13.15 -14.30 -3.08
C ASP A 37 12.57 -15.46 -2.26
N MET A 38 11.58 -16.18 -2.81
CA MET A 38 10.93 -17.28 -2.10
C MET A 38 10.68 -18.48 -3.00
N THR A 39 11.08 -19.66 -2.53
CA THR A 39 10.63 -20.95 -3.08
C THR A 39 9.54 -21.53 -2.20
N GLY A 40 8.33 -21.67 -2.76
CA GLY A 40 7.17 -22.24 -2.08
C GLY A 40 7.00 -23.74 -2.32
N ARG A 41 5.77 -24.21 -2.04
CA ARG A 41 5.35 -25.58 -2.28
C ARG A 41 5.61 -26.01 -3.72
N ASP A 42 5.95 -27.29 -3.91
CA ASP A 42 6.21 -27.93 -5.21
C ASP A 42 7.37 -27.30 -6.00
N GLY A 43 8.26 -26.57 -5.32
CA GLY A 43 9.44 -25.95 -5.95
C GLY A 43 9.12 -24.66 -6.72
N ASN A 44 7.91 -24.09 -6.55
CA ASN A 44 7.54 -22.85 -7.21
C ASN A 44 8.37 -21.68 -6.67
N PHE A 45 9.18 -21.07 -7.53
CA PHE A 45 10.02 -19.93 -7.19
C PHE A 45 9.36 -18.61 -7.62
N VAL A 46 9.34 -17.64 -6.69
CA VAL A 46 8.90 -16.27 -6.93
C VAL A 46 10.04 -15.34 -6.49
N PRO A 47 10.63 -14.56 -7.41
CA PRO A 47 11.69 -13.62 -7.05
C PRO A 47 11.14 -12.38 -6.35
N ALA A 48 12.00 -11.73 -5.59
CA ALA A 48 11.82 -10.37 -5.11
C ALA A 48 11.68 -9.40 -6.29
N LEU A 49 11.08 -8.25 -6.01
CA LEU A 49 11.14 -7.14 -6.96
C LEU A 49 12.62 -6.77 -7.22
N PRO A 50 13.08 -6.61 -8.47
CA PRO A 50 14.49 -6.38 -8.78
C PRO A 50 14.89 -4.93 -8.46
N LYS A 51 15.20 -4.65 -7.18
CA LYS A 51 15.44 -3.31 -6.60
C LYS A 51 16.57 -2.54 -7.32
N ALA A 52 17.63 -3.24 -7.73
CA ALA A 52 18.76 -2.61 -8.45
C ALA A 52 18.35 -2.07 -9.82
N TRP A 53 17.63 -2.89 -10.60
CA TRP A 53 17.08 -2.50 -11.91
C TRP A 53 16.07 -1.36 -11.77
N LEU A 54 15.23 -1.41 -10.74
CA LEU A 54 14.23 -0.38 -10.47
C LEU A 54 14.90 0.98 -10.22
N ARG A 55 15.97 0.99 -9.43
CA ARG A 55 16.76 2.20 -9.17
C ARG A 55 17.49 2.70 -10.43
N GLU A 56 18.02 1.81 -11.26
CA GLU A 56 18.67 2.21 -12.52
C GLU A 56 17.67 2.85 -13.50
N LYS A 57 16.44 2.32 -13.56
CA LYS A 57 15.46 2.74 -14.56
C LYS A 57 14.65 3.97 -14.15
N PHE A 58 14.42 4.17 -12.85
CA PHE A 58 13.49 5.18 -12.34
C PHE A 58 14.05 6.07 -11.22
N GLY A 59 15.27 5.80 -10.73
CA GLY A 59 15.97 6.64 -9.76
C GLY A 59 16.78 7.75 -10.43
#